data_AF-A0AAW2KYQ7-F1
#
_entry.id   AF-A0AAW2KYQ7-F1
#
_cell.length_a   1.000
_cell.length_b   1.000
_cell.length_c   1.000
_cell.angle_alpha   90.00
_cell.angle_beta   90.00
_cell.angle_gamma   90.00
#
_symmetry.space_group_name_H-M   'P 1'
#
loop_
_entity.id
_entity.type
_entity.pdbx_description
1 polymer ?
#
loop_
_entity_poly.entity_id
_entity_poly.type
_entity_poly.pdbx_seq_one_letter_code
_entity_poly.pdbx_strand_id
1 'polypeptide(L)'
;MQQLKFRAMLSTAIHRFSTHLMLPLLPPRRHRRNFSSATSIDYPPLQHHPQWSGLQHWRHSPLNHDRFWGPNGPIQKPSEIEFGSPSPPLLSSCSSLAEMGAVVLSTADPLTKAELSHLAYTKWRQNGLPVGVSEAPPSPARPPKPQLVSPKEIPPPKSSGLPLNAYMLHNLAHVELNAIDLAWDTVVRFSPYVELLGEGFFADFAHVADDESRHFSWCLQRLEELGVSYGDMPAHSFLWRECDKSSDNVAARLAVIPLVQEARGLDAGPRLVNKLIGFGDHRTSNIVAKIADEEIAHVAVGVYWFVSVCQKIGRAPGSTFTDILEEYGVELKGPFNYSAREEAGIPREW
;
A
#
# COMPACT_ATOMS: atom_id res chain seq x y z
N MET A 1 26.78 28.42 -29.94
CA MET A 1 26.76 27.17 -30.74
C MET A 1 27.23 25.98 -29.89
N GLN A 2 26.71 25.89 -28.67
CA GLN A 2 26.71 24.68 -27.85
C GLN A 2 25.48 23.88 -28.25
N GLN A 3 25.67 22.81 -29.01
CA GLN A 3 24.82 21.63 -29.13
C GLN A 3 25.41 20.77 -30.25
N LEU A 4 25.32 19.45 -30.09
CA LEU A 4 25.90 18.39 -30.92
C LEU A 4 27.41 18.15 -30.76
N LYS A 5 27.73 17.19 -29.88
CA LYS A 5 28.51 15.98 -30.19
C LYS A 5 28.77 15.19 -28.90
N PHE A 6 27.79 14.38 -28.50
CA PHE A 6 28.02 13.29 -27.54
C PHE A 6 27.32 12.03 -28.08
N ARG A 7 27.98 11.38 -29.02
CA ARG A 7 27.64 10.04 -29.52
C ARG A 7 28.88 9.43 -30.18
N ALA A 8 29.71 8.72 -29.39
CA ALA A 8 30.49 7.56 -29.82
C ALA A 8 31.28 6.96 -28.61
N MET A 9 30.89 5.74 -28.25
CA MET A 9 31.56 4.64 -27.53
C MET A 9 33.00 4.82 -26.97
N LEU A 10 33.24 4.37 -25.73
CA LEU A 10 33.98 3.13 -25.41
C LEU A 10 34.00 2.79 -23.91
N SER A 11 34.01 1.49 -23.64
CA SER A 11 34.10 0.80 -22.35
C SER A 11 35.57 0.48 -22.02
N THR A 12 36.01 0.71 -20.77
CA THR A 12 36.49 -0.33 -19.82
C THR A 12 37.00 0.26 -18.49
N ALA A 13 36.41 -0.23 -17.40
CA ALA A 13 36.95 -0.52 -16.05
C ALA A 13 37.87 0.47 -15.27
N ILE A 14 37.40 0.76 -14.04
CA ILE A 14 38.09 1.08 -12.76
C ILE A 14 38.06 2.55 -12.26
N HIS A 15 37.50 2.68 -11.04
CA HIS A 15 37.48 3.79 -10.05
C HIS A 15 36.46 4.91 -10.28
N ARG A 16 35.30 4.86 -9.59
CA ARG A 16 35.00 5.27 -8.20
C ARG A 16 34.96 6.80 -8.01
N PHE A 17 33.75 7.26 -7.71
CA PHE A 17 33.28 8.56 -7.28
C PHE A 17 33.17 9.69 -8.32
N SER A 18 31.96 10.26 -8.33
CA SER A 18 31.53 11.50 -8.98
C SER A 18 31.10 11.39 -10.45
N THR A 19 29.79 11.25 -10.68
CA THR A 19 28.93 12.21 -11.42
C THR A 19 27.60 11.57 -11.86
N HIS A 20 26.50 12.24 -11.51
CA HIS A 20 25.14 12.18 -12.05
C HIS A 20 24.45 10.81 -12.26
N LEU A 21 23.58 10.48 -11.29
CA LEU A 21 22.45 9.54 -11.44
C LEU A 21 21.63 9.88 -12.69
N MET A 22 21.79 9.09 -13.75
CA MET A 22 20.74 8.88 -14.76
C MET A 22 19.88 7.72 -14.26
N LEU A 23 18.61 8.00 -13.94
CA LEU A 23 17.63 6.99 -13.54
C LEU A 23 17.45 5.92 -14.64
N PRO A 24 17.15 4.67 -14.29
CA PRO A 24 16.23 3.85 -15.06
C PRO A 24 14.81 4.13 -14.56
N LEU A 25 14.14 5.14 -15.14
CA LEU A 25 12.67 5.26 -15.06
C LEU A 25 11.97 4.28 -16.03
N LEU A 26 12.75 3.49 -16.77
CA LEU A 26 12.33 2.45 -17.70
C LEU A 26 13.44 1.37 -17.80
N PRO A 27 13.09 0.09 -18.05
CA PRO A 27 14.07 -0.96 -18.36
C PRO A 27 14.65 -0.80 -19.79
N PRO A 28 15.79 -1.45 -20.10
CA PRO A 28 16.37 -1.43 -21.45
C PRO A 28 15.45 -2.15 -22.45
N ARG A 29 15.06 -1.41 -23.50
CA ARG A 29 14.30 -1.82 -24.69
C ARG A 29 14.40 -3.32 -25.04
N ARG A 30 13.34 -4.09 -24.80
CA ARG A 30 13.05 -5.31 -25.56
C ARG A 30 11.69 -5.17 -26.24
N HIS A 31 11.73 -5.28 -27.57
CA HIS A 31 10.64 -5.23 -28.57
C HIS A 31 9.91 -3.89 -28.79
N ARG A 32 10.28 -3.24 -29.91
CA ARG A 32 9.51 -2.17 -30.56
C ARG A 32 8.16 -2.72 -31.05
N ARG A 33 7.06 -2.20 -30.52
CA ARG A 33 6.00 -1.68 -31.39
C ARG A 33 6.30 -0.20 -31.64
N ASN A 34 6.15 0.26 -32.88
CA ASN A 34 6.32 1.67 -33.22
C ASN A 34 5.20 2.47 -32.52
N PHE A 35 5.50 3.08 -31.39
CA PHE A 35 4.61 4.04 -30.76
C PHE A 35 4.55 5.30 -31.63
N SER A 36 3.33 5.64 -32.06
CA SER A 36 3.04 6.86 -32.81
C SER A 36 3.55 8.07 -32.04
N SER A 37 3.98 9.10 -32.77
CA SER A 37 4.51 10.35 -32.22
C SER A 37 3.61 10.87 -31.09
N ALA A 38 4.15 10.94 -29.88
CA ALA A 38 3.52 11.64 -28.78
C ALA A 38 3.32 13.10 -29.19
N THR A 39 2.08 13.43 -29.55
CA THR A 39 1.62 14.81 -29.43
C THR A 39 1.82 15.18 -27.97
N SER A 40 2.53 16.28 -27.71
CA SER A 40 2.57 16.89 -26.39
C SER A 40 1.16 17.35 -26.06
N ILE A 41 0.35 16.44 -25.51
CA ILE A 41 -0.91 16.81 -24.91
C ILE A 41 -0.52 17.49 -23.60
N ASP A 42 -0.68 18.81 -23.56
CA ASP A 42 -0.61 19.58 -22.32
C ASP A 42 -1.63 18.98 -21.36
N TYR A 43 -1.15 18.13 -20.46
CA TYR A 43 -2.02 17.58 -19.43
C TYR A 43 -2.27 18.69 -18.42
N PRO A 44 -3.53 18.92 -18.05
CA PRO A 44 -3.82 20.00 -17.13
C PRO A 44 -3.04 19.76 -15.82
N PRO A 45 -2.46 20.82 -15.21
CA PRO A 45 -1.69 20.72 -13.97
C PRO A 45 -2.40 19.88 -12.90
N LEU A 46 -1.68 19.30 -11.93
CA LEU A 46 -2.25 18.52 -10.80
C LEU A 46 -3.50 19.16 -10.17
N GLN A 47 -3.57 20.50 -10.18
CA GLN A 47 -4.69 21.32 -9.70
C GLN A 47 -6.02 21.10 -10.44
N HIS A 48 -5.99 20.53 -11.64
CA HIS A 48 -7.15 20.30 -12.50
C HIS A 48 -7.56 18.84 -12.60
N HIS A 49 -6.75 17.90 -12.07
CA HIS A 49 -7.20 16.52 -11.90
C HIS A 49 -8.18 16.47 -10.73
N PRO A 50 -9.30 15.73 -10.83
CA PRO A 50 -10.18 15.50 -9.68
C PRO A 50 -9.37 14.97 -8.49
N GLN A 51 -9.50 15.64 -7.35
CA GLN A 51 -8.88 15.20 -6.09
C GLN A 51 -9.99 14.94 -5.09
N TRP A 52 -9.85 13.85 -4.33
CA TRP A 52 -10.74 13.59 -3.20
C TRP A 52 -10.69 14.77 -2.22
N SER A 53 -11.85 15.35 -1.92
CA SER A 53 -11.95 16.55 -1.08
C SER A 53 -11.43 16.31 0.35
N GLY A 54 -11.42 15.07 0.81
CA GLY A 54 -10.92 14.68 2.13
C GLY A 54 -9.40 14.61 2.23
N LEU A 55 -8.64 14.67 1.13
CA LEU A 55 -7.21 14.35 1.12
C LEU A 55 -6.40 15.23 2.09
N GLN A 56 -6.65 16.54 2.10
CA GLN A 56 -5.98 17.44 3.02
C GLN A 56 -6.43 17.22 4.47
N HIS A 57 -7.71 16.92 4.71
CA HIS A 57 -8.17 16.62 6.05
C HIS A 57 -7.53 15.34 6.59
N TRP A 58 -7.46 14.28 5.77
CA TRP A 58 -6.78 13.03 6.12
C TRP A 58 -5.29 13.25 6.39
N ARG A 59 -4.56 14.00 5.56
CA ARG A 59 -3.13 14.31 5.82
C ARG A 59 -2.88 15.02 7.16
N HIS A 60 -3.80 15.89 7.56
CA HIS A 60 -3.69 16.68 8.78
C HIS A 60 -4.44 16.06 9.97
N SER A 61 -5.07 14.89 9.81
CA SER A 61 -5.80 14.25 10.90
C SER A 61 -4.84 13.92 12.05
N PRO A 62 -5.27 14.04 13.32
CA PRO A 62 -4.40 13.67 14.44
C PRO A 62 -3.99 12.19 14.36
N LEU A 63 -2.96 11.82 15.11
CA LEU A 63 -2.61 10.40 15.27
C LEU A 63 -3.85 9.67 15.79
N ASN A 64 -4.29 8.67 15.03
CA ASN A 64 -5.42 7.85 15.43
C ASN A 64 -4.88 6.77 16.37
N HIS A 65 -5.42 6.66 17.58
CA HIS A 65 -5.02 5.66 18.58
C HIS A 65 -6.07 4.55 18.76
N ASP A 66 -7.11 4.51 17.93
CA ASP A 66 -8.25 3.59 18.09
C ASP A 66 -7.92 2.17 17.63
N ARG A 67 -6.96 1.53 18.30
CA ARG A 67 -6.44 0.19 17.96
C ARG A 67 -7.31 -0.96 18.47
N PHE A 68 -8.45 -0.67 19.09
CA PHE A 68 -9.36 -1.67 19.63
C PHE A 68 -10.80 -1.40 19.19
N TRP A 69 -11.59 -2.44 19.01
CA TRP A 69 -13.01 -2.33 18.69
C TRP A 69 -13.88 -2.56 19.94
N GLY A 70 -14.44 -1.48 20.47
CA GLY A 70 -15.30 -1.47 21.64
C GLY A 70 -16.73 -1.97 21.36
N PRO A 71 -17.67 -1.76 22.30
CA PRO A 71 -19.07 -2.14 22.13
C PRO A 71 -19.77 -1.39 20.99
N ASN A 72 -19.44 -0.10 20.80
CA ASN A 72 -20.14 0.80 19.87
C ASN A 72 -19.28 1.26 18.69
N GLY A 73 -18.06 0.75 18.54
CA GLY A 73 -17.13 1.21 17.51
C GLY A 73 -15.68 1.22 17.99
N PRO A 74 -14.77 1.76 17.16
CA PRO A 74 -13.35 1.84 17.47
C PRO A 74 -13.08 2.75 18.69
N ILE A 75 -12.16 2.32 19.53
CA ILE A 75 -11.71 2.99 20.76
C ILE A 75 -10.21 2.79 20.94
N GLN A 76 -9.58 3.64 21.76
CA GLN A 76 -8.22 3.40 22.21
C GLN A 76 -8.13 2.10 23.03
N LYS A 77 -6.98 1.43 22.95
CA LYS A 77 -6.72 0.21 23.74
C LYS A 77 -6.91 0.53 25.23
N PRO A 78 -7.79 -0.19 25.96
CA PRO A 78 -7.99 0.05 27.39
C PRO A 78 -6.69 -0.12 28.18
N SER A 79 -6.43 0.78 29.13
CA SER A 79 -5.20 0.80 29.95
C SER A 79 -4.97 -0.48 30.77
N GLU A 80 -6.02 -1.29 31.00
CA GLU A 80 -5.93 -2.56 31.72
C GLU A 80 -5.30 -3.69 30.88
N ILE A 81 -5.16 -3.49 29.56
CA ILE A 81 -4.51 -4.43 28.63
C ILE A 81 -3.09 -3.92 28.28
N GLU A 82 -2.38 -3.36 29.26
CA GLU A 82 -0.94 -3.16 29.16
C GLU A 82 -0.23 -4.50 29.41
N PHE A 83 -0.09 -5.31 28.36
CA PHE A 83 1.05 -6.21 28.33
C PHE A 83 2.29 -5.34 28.22
N GLY A 84 3.11 -5.36 29.26
CA GLY A 84 4.39 -4.66 29.34
C GLY A 84 5.30 -5.11 28.20
N SER A 85 5.21 -4.43 27.07
CA SER A 85 6.20 -4.51 26.00
C SER A 85 6.86 -3.14 25.95
N PRO A 86 8.12 -3.00 26.43
CA PRO A 86 8.90 -1.81 26.08
C PRO A 86 8.85 -1.66 24.56
N SER A 87 8.82 -0.42 24.05
CA SER A 87 9.08 -0.17 22.63
C SER A 87 10.23 -1.07 22.21
N PRO A 88 10.03 -2.02 21.27
CA PRO A 88 11.06 -3.00 20.99
C PRO A 88 12.34 -2.24 20.68
N PRO A 89 13.47 -2.59 21.33
CA PRO A 89 14.67 -1.76 21.37
C PRO A 89 15.13 -1.29 19.97
N LEU A 90 14.77 -2.06 18.94
CA LEU A 90 15.03 -1.81 17.53
C LEU A 90 14.53 -0.45 17.00
N LEU A 91 13.33 0.03 17.36
CA LEU A 91 12.86 1.33 16.84
C LEU A 91 13.48 2.52 17.55
N SER A 92 13.93 2.38 18.80
CA SER A 92 14.51 3.48 19.56
C SER A 92 15.78 4.04 18.92
N SER A 93 16.59 3.18 18.31
CA SER A 93 17.83 3.53 17.60
C SER A 93 17.62 4.09 16.19
N CYS A 94 16.44 3.91 15.58
CA CYS A 94 16.18 4.45 14.24
C CYS A 94 16.12 5.99 14.26
N SER A 95 16.74 6.59 13.26
CA SER A 95 16.88 8.03 13.06
C SER A 95 16.06 8.59 11.89
N SER A 96 15.41 7.72 11.12
CA SER A 96 14.62 8.10 9.94
C SER A 96 13.40 7.19 9.70
N LEU A 97 12.46 7.68 8.90
CA LEU A 97 11.26 6.93 8.51
C LEU A 97 11.60 5.61 7.78
N ALA A 98 12.54 5.66 6.83
CA ALA A 98 12.94 4.51 6.04
C ALA A 98 13.60 3.42 6.91
N GLU A 99 14.42 3.79 7.89
CA GLU A 99 14.99 2.81 8.84
C GLU A 99 13.90 2.13 9.67
N MET A 100 12.91 2.89 10.15
CA MET A 100 11.79 2.31 10.90
C MET A 100 10.93 1.41 10.03
N GLY A 101 10.66 1.79 8.78
CA GLY A 101 9.95 0.94 7.82
C GLY A 101 10.69 -0.36 7.53
N ALA A 102 12.02 -0.33 7.44
CA ALA A 102 12.83 -1.55 7.25
C ALA A 102 12.72 -2.51 8.45
N VAL A 103 12.64 -1.97 9.68
CA VAL A 103 12.37 -2.77 10.89
C VAL A 103 10.98 -3.40 10.84
N VAL A 104 9.95 -2.64 10.45
CA VAL A 104 8.58 -3.17 10.29
C VAL A 104 8.55 -4.31 9.27
N LEU A 105 9.12 -4.10 8.09
CA LEU A 105 9.18 -5.12 7.04
C LEU A 105 9.96 -6.37 7.48
N SER A 106 10.95 -6.23 8.36
CA SER A 106 11.74 -7.34 8.89
C SER A 106 11.08 -8.07 10.07
N THR A 107 9.90 -7.61 10.52
CA THR A 107 9.17 -8.21 11.65
C THR A 107 8.24 -9.31 11.15
N ALA A 108 8.44 -10.55 11.60
CA ALA A 108 7.64 -11.68 11.14
C ALA A 108 6.28 -11.78 11.84
N ASP A 109 6.23 -11.53 13.16
CA ASP A 109 4.98 -11.67 13.91
C ASP A 109 3.95 -10.60 13.47
N PRO A 110 2.73 -10.98 13.05
CA PRO A 110 1.76 -10.05 12.49
C PRO A 110 1.29 -8.97 13.47
N LEU A 111 1.04 -9.34 14.73
CA LEU A 111 0.59 -8.39 15.75
C LEU A 111 1.70 -7.38 16.06
N THR A 112 2.92 -7.88 16.30
CA THR A 112 4.10 -7.06 16.53
C THR A 112 4.36 -6.13 15.34
N LYS A 113 4.17 -6.60 14.09
CA LYS A 113 4.31 -5.77 12.88
C LYS A 113 3.33 -4.61 12.86
N ALA A 114 2.07 -4.85 13.21
CA ALA A 114 1.06 -3.80 13.28
C ALA A 114 1.36 -2.78 14.39
N GLU A 115 1.72 -3.25 15.58
CA GLU A 115 2.14 -2.38 16.69
C GLU A 115 3.37 -1.52 16.33
N LEU A 116 4.36 -2.13 15.67
CA LEU A 116 5.55 -1.45 15.18
C LEU A 116 5.24 -0.43 14.09
N SER A 117 4.28 -0.71 13.21
CA SER A 117 3.84 0.24 12.17
C SER A 117 3.32 1.52 12.81
N HIS A 118 2.43 1.39 13.81
CA HIS A 118 1.90 2.52 14.53
C HIS A 118 2.98 3.30 15.30
N LEU A 119 3.87 2.58 15.98
CA LEU A 119 4.96 3.19 16.73
C LEU A 119 5.94 3.93 15.80
N ALA A 120 6.26 3.36 14.64
CA ALA A 120 7.13 3.98 13.64
C ALA A 120 6.54 5.28 13.10
N TYR A 121 5.28 5.26 12.67
CA TYR A 121 4.58 6.45 12.16
C TYR A 121 4.45 7.53 13.25
N THR A 122 4.05 7.13 14.46
CA THR A 122 3.94 8.02 15.63
C THR A 122 5.27 8.70 15.95
N LYS A 123 6.36 7.91 16.08
CA LYS A 123 7.70 8.43 16.39
C LYS A 123 8.17 9.40 15.30
N TRP A 124 8.01 9.03 14.03
CA TRP A 124 8.39 9.89 12.91
C TRP A 124 7.67 11.23 12.97
N ARG A 125 6.34 11.19 13.12
CA ARG A 125 5.48 12.38 13.08
C ARG A 125 5.70 13.30 14.28
N GLN A 126 5.87 12.75 15.49
CA GLN A 126 6.05 13.54 16.71
C GLN A 126 7.43 14.18 16.80
N ASN A 127 8.47 13.48 16.34
CA ASN A 127 9.85 13.94 16.46
C ASN A 127 10.33 14.72 15.23
N GLY A 128 9.52 14.82 14.17
CA GLY A 128 9.89 15.49 12.92
C GLY A 128 11.13 14.86 12.29
N LEU A 129 11.23 13.53 12.30
CA LEU A 129 12.39 12.83 11.75
C LEU A 129 12.43 12.94 10.22
N PRO A 130 13.62 12.92 9.59
CA PRO A 130 13.70 12.89 8.14
C PRO A 130 13.16 11.57 7.56
N VAL A 131 12.82 11.56 6.27
CA VAL A 131 12.50 10.32 5.55
C VAL A 131 13.70 9.36 5.59
N GLY A 132 14.91 9.89 5.38
CA GLY A 132 16.15 9.11 5.31
C GLY A 132 16.20 8.16 4.13
N VAL A 133 17.18 7.26 4.13
CA VAL A 133 17.34 6.22 3.11
C VAL A 133 17.66 4.91 3.81
N SER A 134 17.00 3.84 3.41
CA SER A 134 17.29 2.48 3.90
C SER A 134 17.08 1.46 2.80
N GLU A 135 17.69 0.28 2.94
CA GLU A 135 17.48 -0.82 2.01
C GLU A 135 16.25 -1.63 2.43
N ALA A 136 15.28 -1.76 1.52
CA ALA A 136 14.14 -2.63 1.74
C ALA A 136 14.59 -4.09 1.70
N PRO A 137 14.11 -4.96 2.61
CA PRO A 137 14.37 -6.39 2.49
C PRO A 137 13.80 -6.92 1.15
N PRO A 138 14.32 -8.05 0.63
CA PRO A 138 13.81 -8.63 -0.63
C PRO A 138 12.33 -8.99 -0.55
N SER A 139 11.85 -9.34 0.65
CA SER A 139 10.43 -9.55 0.95
C SER A 139 10.16 -9.28 2.43
N PRO A 140 8.94 -8.91 2.81
CA PRO A 140 8.57 -8.75 4.20
C PRO A 140 8.68 -10.08 4.92
N ALA A 141 9.19 -10.05 6.14
CA ALA A 141 9.21 -11.20 7.01
C ALA A 141 7.77 -11.68 7.27
N ARG A 142 7.60 -13.00 7.25
CA ARG A 142 6.33 -13.70 7.48
C ARG A 142 6.52 -14.75 8.56
N PRO A 143 5.51 -14.98 9.41
CA PRO A 143 5.51 -16.11 10.34
C PRO A 143 5.26 -17.43 9.57
N PRO A 144 5.44 -18.61 10.20
CA PRO A 144 5.16 -19.89 9.55
C PRO A 144 3.70 -20.10 9.13
N LYS A 145 2.75 -19.36 9.73
CA LYS A 145 1.30 -19.43 9.43
C LYS A 145 0.71 -18.04 9.21
N PRO A 146 -0.19 -17.84 8.24
CA PRO A 146 -0.79 -18.86 7.37
C PRO A 146 0.22 -19.44 6.37
N GLN A 147 0.01 -20.70 5.97
CA GLN A 147 0.75 -21.27 4.86
C GLN A 147 0.40 -20.49 3.59
N LEU A 148 1.41 -19.98 2.89
CA LEU A 148 1.21 -19.27 1.62
C LEU A 148 1.14 -20.27 0.47
N VAL A 149 -0.02 -20.32 -0.20
CA VAL A 149 -0.31 -21.23 -1.32
C VAL A 149 -0.77 -20.44 -2.55
N SER A 150 -0.92 -21.10 -3.70
CA SER A 150 -1.50 -20.42 -4.87
C SER A 150 -2.99 -20.12 -4.64
N PRO A 151 -3.58 -19.11 -5.31
CA PRO A 151 -5.00 -18.80 -5.16
C PRO A 151 -5.96 -19.96 -5.43
N LYS A 152 -5.53 -20.96 -6.23
CA LYS A 152 -6.32 -22.17 -6.55
C LYS A 152 -6.34 -23.19 -5.42
N GLU A 153 -5.39 -23.11 -4.49
CA GLU A 153 -5.23 -24.03 -3.37
C GLU A 153 -5.88 -23.50 -2.09
N ILE A 154 -6.39 -22.26 -2.11
CA ILE A 154 -7.18 -21.72 -1.01
C ILE A 154 -8.49 -22.51 -0.93
N PRO A 155 -8.80 -23.15 0.21
CA PRO A 155 -10.02 -23.93 0.33
C PRO A 155 -11.25 -23.03 0.17
N PRO A 156 -12.30 -23.46 -0.55
CA PRO A 156 -13.56 -22.74 -0.57
C PRO A 156 -14.20 -22.72 0.84
N PRO A 157 -15.08 -21.76 1.16
CA PRO A 157 -15.66 -21.61 2.50
C PRO A 157 -16.28 -22.90 3.08
N LYS A 158 -16.87 -23.75 2.24
CA LYS A 158 -17.53 -25.00 2.67
C LYS A 158 -16.54 -26.07 3.16
N SER A 159 -15.28 -26.00 2.76
CA SER A 159 -14.24 -26.99 3.10
C SER A 159 -13.06 -26.39 3.86
N SER A 160 -13.15 -25.12 4.29
CA SER A 160 -12.11 -24.46 5.07
C SER A 160 -12.09 -24.90 6.54
N GLY A 161 -13.20 -25.46 7.04
CA GLY A 161 -13.39 -25.75 8.46
C GLY A 161 -13.74 -24.53 9.32
N LEU A 162 -13.84 -23.33 8.72
CA LEU A 162 -14.20 -22.10 9.42
C LEU A 162 -15.66 -21.71 9.17
N PRO A 163 -16.35 -21.09 10.16
CA PRO A 163 -17.60 -20.37 9.92
C PRO A 163 -17.44 -19.33 8.82
N LEU A 164 -18.49 -19.07 8.04
CA LEU A 164 -18.41 -18.20 6.86
C LEU A 164 -17.93 -16.77 7.18
N ASN A 165 -18.39 -16.18 8.28
CA ASN A 165 -17.93 -14.88 8.75
C ASN A 165 -16.44 -14.87 9.11
N ALA A 166 -15.96 -15.89 9.85
CA ALA A 166 -14.55 -16.03 10.18
C ALA A 166 -13.68 -16.28 8.94
N TYR A 167 -14.16 -17.07 7.98
CA TYR A 167 -13.49 -17.27 6.69
C TYR A 167 -13.28 -15.96 5.92
N MET A 168 -14.33 -15.13 5.85
CA MET A 168 -14.26 -13.86 5.13
C MET A 168 -13.35 -12.87 5.87
N LEU A 169 -13.44 -12.81 7.20
CA LEU A 169 -12.62 -11.94 8.02
C LEU A 169 -11.14 -12.36 8.03
N HIS A 170 -10.84 -13.66 8.01
CA HIS A 170 -9.45 -14.16 7.91
C HIS A 170 -8.80 -13.72 6.60
N ASN A 171 -9.53 -13.82 5.48
CA ASN A 171 -9.04 -13.31 4.20
C ASN A 171 -8.84 -11.79 4.23
N LEU A 172 -9.77 -11.03 4.85
CA LEU A 172 -9.60 -9.58 5.00
C LEU A 172 -8.36 -9.26 5.84
N ALA A 173 -8.19 -9.90 6.99
CA ALA A 173 -6.99 -9.75 7.83
C ALA A 173 -5.70 -10.03 7.04
N HIS A 174 -5.72 -11.01 6.14
CA HIS A 174 -4.57 -11.26 5.26
C HIS A 174 -4.31 -10.11 4.27
N VAL A 175 -5.37 -9.48 3.73
CA VAL A 175 -5.27 -8.29 2.89
C VAL A 175 -4.67 -7.13 3.68
N GLU A 176 -5.22 -6.80 4.85
CA GLU A 176 -4.74 -5.71 5.71
C GLU A 176 -3.26 -5.88 6.09
N LEU A 177 -2.84 -7.10 6.47
CA LEU A 177 -1.44 -7.37 6.78
C LEU A 177 -0.52 -7.16 5.56
N ASN A 178 -0.99 -7.52 4.36
CA ASN A 178 -0.23 -7.21 3.15
C ASN A 178 -0.22 -5.69 2.92
N ALA A 179 -1.33 -4.97 3.09
CA ALA A 179 -1.39 -3.53 2.88
C ALA A 179 -0.39 -2.76 3.75
N ILE A 180 -0.21 -3.15 5.03
CA ILE A 180 0.89 -2.66 5.89
C ILE A 180 2.24 -2.83 5.19
N ASP A 181 2.53 -4.02 4.70
CA ASP A 181 3.81 -4.34 4.04
C ASP A 181 3.98 -3.60 2.71
N LEU A 182 2.93 -3.46 1.91
CA LEU A 182 2.96 -2.76 0.63
C LEU A 182 3.25 -1.27 0.82
N ALA A 183 2.62 -0.66 1.82
CA ALA A 183 2.81 0.74 2.17
C ALA A 183 4.24 0.99 2.70
N TRP A 184 4.71 0.18 3.66
CA TRP A 184 6.10 0.30 4.14
C TRP A 184 7.14 -0.03 3.08
N ASP A 185 6.91 -1.02 2.22
CA ASP A 185 7.81 -1.30 1.11
C ASP A 185 7.90 -0.11 0.15
N THR A 186 6.79 0.56 -0.14
CA THR A 186 6.77 1.79 -0.94
C THR A 186 7.59 2.90 -0.30
N VAL A 187 7.48 3.08 1.03
CA VAL A 187 8.27 4.07 1.78
C VAL A 187 9.77 3.75 1.71
N VAL A 188 10.16 2.53 2.05
CA VAL A 188 11.57 2.16 2.18
C VAL A 188 12.24 2.06 0.82
N ARG A 189 11.62 1.32 -0.11
CA ARG A 189 12.20 0.99 -1.42
C ARG A 189 12.43 2.22 -2.29
N PHE A 190 11.54 3.21 -2.19
CA PHE A 190 11.67 4.44 -2.96
C PHE A 190 12.30 5.59 -2.18
N SER A 191 12.76 5.36 -0.95
CA SER A 191 13.45 6.37 -0.13
C SER A 191 14.66 7.03 -0.81
N PRO A 192 15.45 6.34 -1.67
CA PRO A 192 16.51 7.01 -2.45
C PRO A 192 16.01 8.11 -3.41
N TYR A 193 14.70 8.16 -3.70
CA TYR A 193 14.08 9.12 -4.61
C TYR A 193 13.40 10.29 -3.87
N VAL A 194 13.72 10.51 -2.60
CA VAL A 194 13.08 11.57 -1.78
C VAL A 194 13.17 12.96 -2.41
N GLU A 195 14.29 13.31 -3.04
CA GLU A 195 14.46 14.59 -3.74
C GLU A 195 13.50 14.78 -4.92
N LEU A 196 13.10 13.69 -5.58
CA LEU A 196 12.21 13.72 -6.75
C LEU A 196 10.74 13.68 -6.35
N LEU A 197 10.42 12.78 -5.41
CA LEU A 197 9.05 12.50 -4.97
C LEU A 197 8.57 13.49 -3.90
N GLY A 198 9.48 14.05 -3.12
CA GLY A 198 9.21 14.92 -1.98
C GLY A 198 8.79 14.13 -0.73
N GLU A 199 8.96 14.74 0.45
CA GLU A 199 8.65 14.10 1.73
C GLU A 199 7.18 13.68 1.87
N GLY A 200 6.26 14.45 1.25
CA GLY A 200 4.83 14.16 1.25
C GLY A 200 4.48 12.76 0.71
N PHE A 201 5.25 12.23 -0.25
CA PHE A 201 5.03 10.89 -0.78
C PHE A 201 5.19 9.84 0.31
N PHE A 202 6.30 9.95 1.06
CA PHE A 202 6.63 9.02 2.13
C PHE A 202 5.73 9.21 3.34
N ALA A 203 5.36 10.46 3.64
CA ALA A 203 4.42 10.80 4.69
C ALA A 203 3.04 10.15 4.46
N ASP A 204 2.53 10.23 3.23
CA ASP A 204 1.24 9.65 2.87
C ASP A 204 1.29 8.12 2.97
N PHE A 205 2.29 7.46 2.38
CA PHE A 205 2.36 5.99 2.45
C PHE A 205 2.66 5.46 3.87
N ALA A 206 3.39 6.21 4.70
CA ALA A 206 3.54 5.85 6.11
C ALA A 206 2.22 6.03 6.89
N HIS A 207 1.39 7.00 6.53
CA HIS A 207 0.06 7.17 7.12
C HIS A 207 -0.92 6.07 6.67
N VAL A 208 -0.89 5.68 5.39
CA VAL A 208 -1.59 4.47 4.90
C VAL A 208 -1.17 3.27 5.75
N ALA A 209 0.13 3.02 5.91
CA ALA A 209 0.59 1.89 6.72
C ALA A 209 0.10 1.91 8.19
N ASP A 210 -0.07 3.10 8.78
CA ASP A 210 -0.66 3.26 10.12
C ASP A 210 -2.16 2.92 10.15
N ASP A 211 -2.92 3.34 9.14
CA ASP A 211 -4.32 2.97 8.96
C ASP A 211 -4.48 1.46 8.81
N GLU A 212 -3.70 0.81 7.93
CA GLU A 212 -3.78 -0.64 7.73
C GLU A 212 -3.37 -1.43 8.98
N SER A 213 -2.45 -0.90 9.77
CA SER A 213 -2.09 -1.50 11.06
C SER A 213 -3.28 -1.54 12.02
N ARG A 214 -4.13 -0.51 11.99
CA ARG A 214 -5.35 -0.42 12.78
C ARG A 214 -6.44 -1.34 12.24
N HIS A 215 -6.66 -1.35 10.92
CA HIS A 215 -7.60 -2.24 10.25
C HIS A 215 -7.31 -3.71 10.56
N PHE A 216 -6.03 -4.10 10.43
CA PHE A 216 -5.57 -5.44 10.76
C PHE A 216 -5.79 -5.78 12.24
N SER A 217 -5.50 -4.84 13.16
CA SER A 217 -5.71 -5.05 14.59
C SER A 217 -7.18 -5.32 14.93
N TRP A 218 -8.12 -4.58 14.32
CA TRP A 218 -9.55 -4.84 14.49
C TRP A 218 -9.96 -6.22 13.94
N CYS A 219 -9.38 -6.63 12.81
CA CYS A 219 -9.63 -7.96 12.24
C CYS A 219 -9.12 -9.08 13.16
N LEU A 220 -7.91 -8.96 13.70
CA LEU A 220 -7.34 -9.93 14.63
C LEU A 220 -8.17 -10.08 15.89
N GLN A 221 -8.53 -8.95 16.52
CA GLN A 221 -9.41 -8.97 17.69
C GLN A 221 -10.71 -9.70 17.37
N ARG A 222 -11.34 -9.39 16.23
CA ARG A 222 -12.62 -10.00 15.89
C ARG A 222 -12.50 -11.49 15.53
N LEU A 223 -11.39 -11.92 14.94
CA LEU A 223 -11.10 -13.34 14.72
C LEU A 223 -10.99 -14.09 16.06
N GLU A 224 -10.28 -13.53 17.03
CA GLU A 224 -10.15 -14.10 18.37
C GLU A 224 -11.51 -14.24 19.06
N GLU A 225 -12.37 -13.21 18.99
CA GLU A 225 -13.74 -13.25 19.51
C GLU A 225 -14.62 -14.32 18.83
N LEU A 226 -14.29 -14.70 17.59
CA LEU A 226 -14.95 -15.77 16.84
C LEU A 226 -14.32 -17.15 17.11
N GLY A 227 -13.29 -17.23 17.96
CA GLY A 227 -12.58 -18.46 18.29
C GLY A 227 -11.67 -18.98 17.17
N VAL A 228 -11.21 -18.10 16.27
CA VAL A 228 -10.34 -18.43 15.14
C VAL A 228 -9.06 -17.61 15.21
N SER A 229 -7.92 -18.23 14.92
CA SER A 229 -6.64 -17.53 14.85
C SER A 229 -6.29 -17.14 13.41
N TYR A 230 -5.65 -15.98 13.25
CA TYR A 230 -5.01 -15.66 11.99
C TYR A 230 -3.88 -16.65 11.69
N GLY A 231 -4.12 -17.53 10.72
CA GLY A 231 -3.21 -18.62 10.36
C GLY A 231 -3.85 -20.00 10.35
N ASP A 232 -5.10 -20.12 10.83
CA ASP A 232 -5.86 -21.38 10.82
C ASP A 232 -6.28 -21.84 9.42
N MET A 233 -6.22 -20.95 8.43
CA MET A 233 -6.45 -21.23 7.03
C MET A 233 -5.26 -20.79 6.18
N PRO A 234 -4.89 -21.52 5.10
CA PRO A 234 -3.92 -21.05 4.12
C PRO A 234 -4.33 -19.70 3.51
N ALA A 235 -3.34 -18.93 3.10
CA ALA A 235 -3.52 -17.64 2.42
C ALA A 235 -2.68 -17.59 1.15
N HIS A 236 -2.84 -16.56 0.31
CA HIS A 236 -2.10 -16.46 -0.95
C HIS A 236 -1.18 -15.24 -0.98
N SER A 237 -0.03 -15.35 -1.66
CA SER A 237 0.94 -14.24 -1.79
C SER A 237 0.68 -13.32 -2.99
N PHE A 238 -0.54 -13.31 -3.55
CA PHE A 238 -0.86 -12.58 -4.78
C PHE A 238 -0.48 -11.09 -4.70
N LEU A 239 -0.90 -10.38 -3.65
CA LEU A 239 -0.63 -8.95 -3.47
C LEU A 239 0.87 -8.64 -3.45
N TRP A 240 1.63 -9.39 -2.64
CA TRP A 240 3.09 -9.23 -2.59
C TRP A 240 3.76 -9.52 -3.93
N ARG A 241 3.29 -10.54 -4.69
CA ARG A 241 3.85 -10.84 -6.00
C ARG A 241 3.67 -9.68 -6.99
N GLU A 242 2.51 -9.02 -6.97
CA GLU A 242 2.29 -7.84 -7.83
C GLU A 242 3.13 -6.64 -7.37
N CYS A 243 3.33 -6.49 -6.05
CA CYS A 243 4.23 -5.49 -5.47
C CYS A 243 5.69 -5.68 -5.91
N ASP A 244 6.19 -6.92 -5.83
CA ASP A 244 7.55 -7.31 -6.16
C ASP A 244 7.87 -7.08 -7.64
N LYS A 245 6.92 -7.40 -8.54
CA LYS A 245 7.06 -7.09 -9.98
C LYS A 245 7.30 -5.60 -10.24
N SER A 246 6.67 -4.72 -9.45
CA SER A 246 6.76 -3.25 -9.60
C SER A 246 7.87 -2.61 -8.78
N SER A 247 8.75 -3.41 -8.14
CA SER A 247 9.73 -2.94 -7.15
C SER A 247 10.76 -1.95 -7.70
N ASP A 248 10.99 -1.92 -9.00
CA ASP A 248 11.95 -1.04 -9.66
C ASP A 248 11.34 0.22 -10.30
N ASN A 249 10.01 0.38 -10.22
CA ASN A 249 9.29 1.43 -10.94
C ASN A 249 8.17 2.05 -10.11
N VAL A 250 8.36 3.31 -9.69
CA VAL A 250 7.39 4.06 -8.86
C VAL A 250 6.03 4.20 -9.55
N ALA A 251 5.98 4.51 -10.85
CA ALA A 251 4.72 4.65 -11.57
C ALA A 251 3.98 3.32 -11.65
N ALA A 252 4.72 2.22 -11.89
CA ALA A 252 4.16 0.88 -11.87
C ALA A 252 3.65 0.50 -10.47
N ARG A 253 4.39 0.81 -9.40
CA ARG A 253 3.93 0.58 -8.02
C ARG A 253 2.58 1.23 -7.78
N LEU A 254 2.47 2.52 -8.12
CA LEU A 254 1.27 3.32 -7.89
C LEU A 254 0.07 2.79 -8.69
N ALA A 255 0.28 2.45 -9.97
CA ALA A 255 -0.76 1.86 -10.80
C ALA A 255 -1.21 0.49 -10.28
N VAL A 256 -0.26 -0.41 -9.99
CA VAL A 256 -0.57 -1.81 -9.69
C VAL A 256 -1.15 -1.98 -8.29
N ILE A 257 -0.67 -1.23 -7.30
CA ILE A 257 -1.06 -1.42 -5.89
C ILE A 257 -2.23 -0.48 -5.53
N PRO A 258 -2.06 0.84 -5.28
CA PRO A 258 -3.19 1.72 -4.95
C PRO A 258 -4.33 1.75 -5.98
N LEU A 259 -4.01 1.90 -7.28
CA LEU A 259 -5.05 2.12 -8.29
C LEU A 259 -5.76 0.83 -8.74
N VAL A 260 -5.17 -0.34 -8.49
CA VAL A 260 -5.78 -1.63 -8.87
C VAL A 260 -6.07 -2.51 -7.67
N GLN A 261 -5.10 -2.81 -6.81
CA GLN A 261 -5.34 -3.70 -5.66
C GLN A 261 -6.19 -3.02 -4.59
N GLU A 262 -5.82 -1.82 -4.14
CA GLU A 262 -6.62 -1.12 -3.10
C GLU A 262 -7.97 -0.68 -3.65
N ALA A 263 -8.04 -0.26 -4.92
CA ALA A 263 -9.32 0.04 -5.58
C ALA A 263 -10.29 -1.16 -5.63
N ARG A 264 -9.81 -2.41 -5.54
CA ARG A 264 -10.70 -3.58 -5.39
C ARG A 264 -11.36 -3.63 -4.01
N GLY A 265 -10.74 -3.03 -2.98
CA GLY A 265 -11.33 -2.81 -1.67
C GLY A 265 -12.61 -1.96 -1.77
N LEU A 266 -12.57 -0.86 -2.53
CA LEU A 266 -13.74 0.00 -2.80
C LEU A 266 -14.89 -0.75 -3.48
N ASP A 267 -14.57 -1.73 -4.32
CA ASP A 267 -15.56 -2.56 -5.00
C ASP A 267 -16.14 -3.64 -4.06
N ALA A 268 -15.27 -4.33 -3.32
CA ALA A 268 -15.61 -5.53 -2.58
C ALA A 268 -16.15 -5.23 -1.17
N GLY A 269 -15.70 -4.17 -0.52
CA GLY A 269 -16.05 -3.78 0.84
C GLY A 269 -17.56 -3.74 1.07
N PRO A 270 -18.34 -2.94 0.32
CA PRO A 270 -19.80 -2.86 0.49
C PRO A 270 -20.51 -4.19 0.31
N ARG A 271 -20.02 -5.06 -0.59
CA ARG A 271 -20.58 -6.40 -0.79
C ARG A 271 -20.29 -7.32 0.40
N LEU A 272 -19.09 -7.23 0.96
CA LEU A 272 -18.72 -7.98 2.15
C LEU A 272 -19.54 -7.54 3.37
N VAL A 273 -19.73 -6.23 3.56
CA VAL A 273 -20.62 -5.67 4.60
C VAL A 273 -22.03 -6.25 4.49
N ASN A 274 -22.65 -6.15 3.31
CA ASN A 274 -24.00 -6.68 3.09
C ASN A 274 -24.11 -8.18 3.34
N LYS A 275 -23.07 -8.94 2.96
CA LYS A 275 -23.02 -10.39 3.20
C LYS A 275 -22.93 -10.74 4.68
N LEU A 276 -22.17 -9.96 5.46
CA LEU A 276 -22.06 -10.14 6.92
C LEU A 276 -23.35 -9.75 7.65
N ILE A 277 -24.02 -8.68 7.22
CA ILE A 277 -25.35 -8.29 7.70
C ILE A 277 -26.35 -9.42 7.43
N GLY A 278 -26.38 -9.96 6.20
CA GLY A 278 -27.25 -11.08 5.84
C GLY A 278 -26.96 -12.38 6.61
N PHE A 279 -25.73 -12.54 7.10
CA PHE A 279 -25.34 -13.64 8.00
C PHE A 279 -25.72 -13.38 9.48
N GLY A 280 -26.12 -12.15 9.83
CA GLY A 280 -26.46 -11.73 11.19
C GLY A 280 -25.27 -11.30 12.05
N ASP A 281 -24.07 -11.17 11.47
CA ASP A 281 -22.87 -10.76 12.20
C ASP A 281 -22.64 -9.24 12.08
N HIS A 282 -23.47 -8.49 12.81
CA HIS A 282 -23.42 -7.02 12.80
C HIS A 282 -22.10 -6.45 13.32
N ARG A 283 -21.43 -7.16 14.23
CA ARG A 283 -20.14 -6.69 14.79
C ARG A 283 -19.06 -6.74 13.71
N THR A 284 -18.92 -7.86 13.01
CA THR A 284 -17.97 -7.96 11.90
C THR A 284 -18.36 -7.04 10.75
N SER A 285 -19.66 -6.88 10.44
CA SER A 285 -20.08 -5.95 9.38
C SER A 285 -19.71 -4.50 9.68
N ASN A 286 -19.80 -4.07 10.94
CA ASN A 286 -19.44 -2.70 11.32
C ASN A 286 -17.92 -2.45 11.23
N ILE A 287 -17.11 -3.46 11.58
CA ILE A 287 -15.65 -3.40 11.39
C ILE A 287 -15.32 -3.25 9.90
N VAL A 288 -15.88 -4.13 9.06
CA VAL A 288 -15.63 -4.08 7.61
C VAL A 288 -16.14 -2.79 6.99
N ALA A 289 -17.28 -2.27 7.43
CA ALA A 289 -17.81 -0.99 6.94
C ALA A 289 -16.85 0.15 7.27
N LYS A 290 -16.30 0.17 8.49
CA LYS A 290 -15.36 1.20 8.90
C LYS A 290 -14.06 1.14 8.10
N ILE A 291 -13.53 -0.06 7.85
CA ILE A 291 -12.36 -0.26 6.97
C ILE A 291 -12.68 0.27 5.57
N ALA A 292 -13.79 -0.18 4.96
CA ALA A 292 -14.19 0.23 3.62
C ALA A 292 -14.40 1.74 3.45
N ASP A 293 -14.85 2.43 4.51
CA ASP A 293 -14.98 3.90 4.52
C ASP A 293 -13.60 4.59 4.53
N GLU A 294 -12.60 4.01 5.21
CA GLU A 294 -11.24 4.56 5.31
C GLU A 294 -10.42 4.31 4.02
N GLU A 295 -10.70 3.25 3.26
CA GLU A 295 -10.03 2.89 2.00
C GLU A 295 -10.07 3.96 0.89
N ILE A 296 -11.09 4.84 0.89
CA ILE A 296 -11.22 5.91 -0.11
C ILE A 296 -9.98 6.81 -0.08
N ALA A 297 -9.47 7.09 1.12
CA ALA A 297 -8.30 7.94 1.30
C ALA A 297 -7.04 7.31 0.68
N HIS A 298 -6.86 6.00 0.84
CA HIS A 298 -5.67 5.28 0.38
C HIS A 298 -5.61 5.21 -1.14
N VAL A 299 -6.75 4.95 -1.78
CA VAL A 299 -6.87 5.00 -3.24
C VAL A 299 -6.65 6.43 -3.75
N ALA A 300 -7.20 7.44 -3.06
CA ALA A 300 -7.01 8.84 -3.44
C ALA A 300 -5.54 9.31 -3.33
N VAL A 301 -4.82 8.86 -2.31
CA VAL A 301 -3.37 9.06 -2.18
C VAL A 301 -2.64 8.44 -3.38
N GLY A 302 -3.02 7.21 -3.75
CA GLY A 302 -2.52 6.54 -4.94
C GLY A 302 -2.70 7.37 -6.21
N VAL A 303 -3.92 7.84 -6.46
CA VAL A 303 -4.26 8.66 -7.64
C VAL A 303 -3.43 9.95 -7.66
N TYR A 304 -3.38 10.66 -6.54
CA TYR A 304 -2.62 11.89 -6.41
C TYR A 304 -1.14 11.70 -6.80
N TRP A 305 -0.49 10.68 -6.24
CA TRP A 305 0.91 10.41 -6.53
C TRP A 305 1.14 9.86 -7.92
N PHE A 306 0.23 9.05 -8.46
CA PHE A 306 0.34 8.54 -9.82
C PHE A 306 0.32 9.68 -10.84
N VAL A 307 -0.63 10.61 -10.69
CA VAL A 307 -0.72 11.82 -11.53
C VAL A 307 0.52 12.70 -11.37
N SER A 308 0.97 12.92 -10.13
CA SER A 308 2.18 13.69 -9.83
C SER A 308 3.43 13.12 -10.50
N VAL A 309 3.63 11.80 -10.39
CA VAL A 309 4.76 11.10 -11.02
C VAL A 309 4.66 11.20 -12.54
N CYS A 310 3.49 10.97 -13.13
CA CYS A 310 3.28 11.11 -14.58
C CYS A 310 3.64 12.52 -15.07
N GLN A 311 3.25 13.56 -14.34
CA GLN A 311 3.61 14.95 -14.67
C GLN A 311 5.12 15.20 -14.59
N LYS A 312 5.78 14.72 -13.53
CA LYS A 312 7.25 14.85 -13.37
C LYS A 312 8.04 14.18 -14.50
N ILE A 313 7.50 13.11 -15.08
CA ILE A 313 8.12 12.41 -16.22
C ILE A 313 7.57 12.83 -17.58
N GLY A 314 6.70 13.85 -17.64
CA GLY A 314 6.14 14.41 -18.87
C GLY A 314 5.23 13.45 -19.64
N ARG A 315 4.44 12.61 -18.93
CA ARG A 315 3.50 11.67 -19.54
C ARG A 315 2.06 11.93 -19.09
N ALA A 316 1.11 11.59 -19.97
CA ALA A 316 -0.31 11.63 -19.64
C ALA A 316 -0.67 10.45 -18.71
N PRO A 317 -1.31 10.71 -17.54
CA PRO A 317 -1.69 9.67 -16.59
C PRO A 317 -2.52 8.53 -17.19
N GLY A 318 -3.60 8.84 -17.92
CA GLY A 318 -4.50 7.80 -18.46
C GLY A 318 -3.80 6.81 -19.40
N SER A 319 -3.05 7.30 -20.39
CA SER A 319 -2.29 6.41 -21.28
C SER A 319 -1.18 5.66 -20.54
N THR A 320 -0.51 6.32 -19.59
CA THR A 320 0.52 5.69 -18.77
C THR A 320 -0.06 4.56 -17.92
N PHE A 321 -1.25 4.73 -17.39
CA PHE A 321 -1.95 3.71 -16.62
C PHE A 321 -2.24 2.49 -17.49
N THR A 322 -2.87 2.69 -18.67
CA THR A 322 -3.15 1.62 -19.62
C THR A 322 -1.87 0.89 -20.06
N ASP A 323 -0.80 1.63 -20.41
CA ASP A 323 0.47 1.05 -20.83
C ASP A 323 1.09 0.17 -19.72
N ILE A 324 1.03 0.61 -18.46
CA ILE A 324 1.53 -0.15 -17.31
C ILE A 324 0.70 -1.42 -17.09
N LEU A 325 -0.62 -1.34 -17.19
CA LEU A 325 -1.47 -2.53 -17.02
C LEU A 325 -1.15 -3.59 -18.09
N GLU A 326 -0.90 -3.18 -19.34
CA GLU A 326 -0.47 -4.09 -20.40
C GLU A 326 0.93 -4.66 -20.11
N GLU A 327 1.91 -3.80 -19.79
CA GLU A 327 3.31 -4.20 -19.54
C GLU A 327 3.45 -5.19 -18.38
N TYR A 328 2.72 -4.96 -17.28
CA TYR A 328 2.79 -5.78 -16.07
C TYR A 328 1.75 -6.92 -16.06
N GLY A 329 0.93 -7.03 -17.10
CA GLY A 329 -0.09 -8.07 -17.23
C GLY A 329 -1.16 -8.02 -16.14
N VAL A 330 -1.56 -6.81 -15.76
CA VAL A 330 -2.52 -6.57 -14.68
C VAL A 330 -3.92 -6.41 -15.25
N GLU A 331 -4.81 -7.32 -14.88
CA GLU A 331 -6.20 -7.33 -15.35
C GLU A 331 -7.13 -6.58 -14.38
N LEU A 332 -7.89 -5.62 -14.93
CA LEU A 332 -9.03 -5.00 -14.27
C LEU A 332 -10.28 -5.88 -14.46
N LYS A 333 -10.86 -6.33 -13.36
CA LYS A 333 -12.09 -7.15 -13.37
C LYS A 333 -13.12 -6.54 -12.43
N GLY A 334 -14.29 -6.24 -13.00
CA GLY A 334 -15.44 -5.78 -12.24
C GLY A 334 -16.19 -6.91 -11.51
N PRO A 335 -17.35 -6.60 -10.92
CA PRO A 335 -18.05 -5.31 -11.02
C PRO A 335 -17.37 -4.19 -10.20
N PHE A 336 -17.29 -3.01 -10.80
CA PHE A 336 -16.70 -1.81 -10.18
C PHE A 336 -17.73 -0.98 -9.42
N ASN A 337 -17.32 -0.43 -8.28
CA ASN A 337 -18.03 0.63 -7.57
C ASN A 337 -17.61 1.98 -8.14
N TYR A 338 -18.22 2.36 -9.27
CA TYR A 338 -17.86 3.62 -9.96
C TYR A 338 -17.99 4.85 -9.06
N SER A 339 -19.00 4.90 -8.19
CA SER A 339 -19.19 6.04 -7.28
C SER A 339 -18.01 6.21 -6.33
N ALA A 340 -17.56 5.13 -5.67
CA ALA A 340 -16.43 5.20 -4.74
C ALA A 340 -15.10 5.43 -5.47
N ARG A 341 -14.90 4.84 -6.66
CA ARG A 341 -13.72 5.07 -7.48
C ARG A 341 -13.64 6.53 -7.96
N GLU A 342 -14.74 7.09 -8.45
CA GLU A 342 -14.85 8.50 -8.84
C GLU A 342 -14.61 9.43 -7.63
N GLU A 343 -15.14 9.08 -6.45
CA GLU A 343 -14.89 9.83 -5.21
C GLU A 343 -13.41 9.83 -4.81
N ALA A 344 -12.73 8.68 -4.92
CA ALA A 344 -11.28 8.58 -4.72
C ALA A 344 -10.47 9.30 -5.81
N GLY A 345 -11.13 9.79 -6.86
CA GLY A 345 -10.52 10.54 -7.95
C GLY A 345 -10.03 9.68 -9.11
N ILE A 346 -10.34 8.37 -9.15
CA ILE A 346 -10.06 7.53 -10.33
C ILE A 346 -11.00 7.97 -11.47
N PRO A 347 -10.47 8.46 -12.60
CA PRO A 347 -11.28 8.78 -13.76
C PRO A 347 -12.00 7.53 -14.30
N ARG A 348 -13.21 7.71 -14.83
CA ARG A 348 -14.08 6.61 -15.24
C ARG A 348 -13.50 5.73 -16.35
N GLU A 349 -12.61 6.29 -17.15
CA GLU A 349 -11.94 5.61 -18.25
C GLU A 349 -10.72 4.78 -17.83
N TRP A 350 -10.32 4.83 -16.55
CA TRP A 350 -9.20 4.05 -16.01
C TRP A 350 -9.65 2.67 -15.55
#